data_AF-A0A164HCM2-F1
#
_entry.id   AF-A0A164HCM2-F1
#
_cell.length_a   1.000
_cell.length_b   1.000
_cell.length_c   1.000
_cell.angle_alpha   90.00
_cell.angle_beta   90.00
_cell.angle_gamma   90.00
#
_symmetry.space_group_name_H-M   'P 1'
#
loop_
_entity.id
_entity.type
_entity.pdbx_description
1 polymer ?
#
loop_
_entity_poly.entity_id
_entity_poly.type
_entity_poly.pdbx_seq_one_letter_code
_entity_poly.pdbx_strand_id
1 'polypeptide(L)'
;MFDYDTWRIAYDQAMTRLAAVPKAILNETEAKAIPLRWFTDHYGHTIFGGHEHPNLAHWCDNGPYARTIARRWLAVEAHTLLGELRDPLVAELWHELDTTHTHAAAVHAMRAVVLYHDPGAHL
;
A
#
# COMPACT_ATOMS: atom_id res chain seq x y z
N MET A 1 12.77 1.21 11.15
CA MET A 1 12.73 -0.12 10.55
C MET A 1 11.70 -0.98 11.26
N PHE A 2 10.59 -1.23 10.59
CA PHE A 2 9.62 -2.25 10.97
C PHE A 2 10.29 -3.62 10.80
N ASP A 3 10.25 -4.52 11.79
CA ASP A 3 10.78 -5.88 11.57
C ASP A 3 9.89 -6.68 10.61
N TYR A 4 10.49 -7.65 9.92
CA TYR A 4 9.86 -8.38 8.82
C TYR A 4 8.55 -9.07 9.23
N ASP A 5 8.56 -9.72 10.40
CA ASP A 5 7.42 -10.49 10.86
C ASP A 5 6.24 -9.59 11.25
N THR A 6 6.52 -8.44 11.87
CA THR A 6 5.48 -7.50 12.29
C THR A 6 4.75 -6.90 11.10
N TRP A 7 5.46 -6.43 10.05
CA TRP A 7 4.75 -5.87 8.89
C TRP A 7 4.04 -6.95 8.09
N ARG A 8 4.62 -8.16 7.96
CA ARG A 8 3.96 -9.26 7.24
C ARG A 8 2.65 -9.69 7.91
N ILE A 9 2.64 -9.81 9.24
CA ILE A 9 1.41 -10.13 9.99
C ILE A 9 0.36 -9.02 9.81
N ALA A 10 0.76 -7.76 9.93
CA ALA A 10 -0.14 -6.63 9.73
C ALA A 10 -0.71 -6.57 8.31
N TYR A 11 0.12 -6.88 7.31
CA TYR A 11 -0.27 -7.00 5.91
C TYR A 11 -1.33 -8.09 5.73
N ASP A 12 -1.03 -9.33 6.14
CA ASP A 12 -1.93 -10.49 5.97
C ASP A 12 -3.29 -10.25 6.67
N GLN A 13 -3.26 -9.68 7.88
CA GLN A 13 -4.48 -9.31 8.63
C GLN A 13 -5.29 -8.23 7.92
N ALA A 14 -4.64 -7.17 7.43
CA ALA A 14 -5.32 -6.08 6.74
C ALA A 14 -5.95 -6.57 5.44
N MET A 15 -5.20 -7.33 4.64
CA MET A 15 -5.64 -7.88 3.36
C MET A 15 -6.84 -8.83 3.53
N THR A 16 -6.76 -9.75 4.50
CA THR A 16 -7.88 -10.66 4.84
C THR A 16 -9.12 -9.87 5.28
N ARG A 17 -8.95 -8.87 6.14
CA ARG A 17 -10.07 -8.06 6.63
C ARG A 17 -10.71 -7.24 5.51
N LEU A 18 -9.92 -6.66 4.62
CA LEU A 18 -10.40 -5.85 3.50
C LEU A 18 -11.04 -6.69 2.39
N ALA A 19 -10.64 -7.95 2.24
CA ALA A 19 -11.35 -8.89 1.37
C ALA A 19 -12.79 -9.15 1.88
N ALA A 20 -12.98 -9.26 3.19
CA ALA A 20 -14.30 -9.46 3.80
C ALA A 20 -15.11 -8.16 3.95
N VAL A 21 -14.44 -7.04 4.24
CA VAL A 21 -15.04 -5.72 4.49
C VAL A 21 -14.27 -4.65 3.70
N PRO A 22 -14.63 -4.40 2.42
CA PRO A 22 -13.90 -3.50 1.51
C PRO A 22 -13.74 -2.05 1.97
N LYS A 23 -14.47 -1.64 3.02
CA LYS A 23 -14.47 -0.29 3.59
C LYS A 23 -13.91 -0.24 5.01
N ALA A 24 -13.21 -1.28 5.46
CA ALA A 24 -12.59 -1.30 6.78
C ALA A 24 -11.55 -0.17 6.88
N ILE A 25 -11.52 0.50 8.04
CA ILE A 25 -10.54 1.55 8.33
C ILE A 25 -9.23 0.89 8.72
N LEU A 26 -8.12 1.44 8.24
CA LEU A 26 -6.77 1.01 8.61
C LEU A 26 -6.26 1.78 9.83
N ASN A 27 -5.53 1.10 10.69
CA ASN A 27 -4.61 1.76 11.62
C ASN A 27 -3.28 2.10 10.90
N GLU A 28 -2.41 2.86 11.56
CA GLU A 28 -1.13 3.29 10.96
C GLU A 28 -0.22 2.12 10.57
N THR A 29 -0.16 1.08 11.40
CA THR A 29 0.65 -0.12 11.14
C THR A 29 0.20 -0.82 9.86
N GLU A 30 -1.10 -1.03 9.70
CA GLU A 30 -1.68 -1.64 8.50
C GLU A 30 -1.49 -0.74 7.27
N ALA A 31 -1.72 0.56 7.42
CA ALA A 31 -1.54 1.54 6.35
C ALA A 31 -0.09 1.64 5.86
N LYS A 32 0.91 1.34 6.71
CA LYS A 32 2.32 1.20 6.31
C LYS A 32 2.62 -0.17 5.71
N ALA A 33 2.11 -1.24 6.32
CA ALA A 33 2.40 -2.62 5.94
C ALA A 33 1.91 -2.96 4.52
N ILE A 34 0.77 -2.38 4.11
CA ILE A 34 0.25 -2.48 2.74
C ILE A 34 1.33 -1.99 1.76
N PRO A 35 1.53 -0.68 1.53
CA PRO A 35 2.48 -0.19 0.52
C PRO A 35 3.91 -0.69 0.71
N LEU A 36 4.36 -1.02 1.92
CA LEU A 36 5.68 -1.62 2.13
C LEU A 36 5.87 -2.91 1.32
N ARG A 37 4.85 -3.76 1.19
CA ARG A 37 4.89 -4.98 0.36
C ARG A 37 5.28 -4.71 -1.10
N TRP A 38 4.86 -3.56 -1.63
CA TRP A 38 5.16 -3.13 -3.01
C TRP A 38 6.61 -2.66 -3.18
N PHE A 39 7.25 -2.20 -2.10
CA PHE A 39 8.59 -1.63 -2.11
C PHE A 39 9.68 -2.57 -1.58
N THR A 40 9.31 -3.73 -0.98
CA THR A 40 10.24 -4.60 -0.25
C THR A 40 11.54 -4.90 -1.00
N ASP A 41 11.47 -5.10 -2.32
CA ASP A 41 12.64 -5.45 -3.15
C ASP A 41 13.18 -4.28 -3.99
N HIS A 42 12.49 -3.14 -3.99
CA HIS A 42 12.71 -2.06 -4.98
C HIS A 42 12.81 -0.65 -4.39
N TYR A 43 12.67 -0.50 -3.07
CA TYR A 43 12.78 0.73 -2.28
C TYR A 43 12.42 2.04 -3.01
N GLY A 44 11.20 2.52 -2.80
CA GLY A 44 10.72 3.73 -3.49
C GLY A 44 10.28 3.47 -4.92
N HIS A 45 10.88 2.51 -5.61
CA HIS A 45 10.34 2.02 -6.87
C HIS A 45 9.34 0.90 -6.62
N THR A 46 8.30 0.88 -7.42
CA THR A 46 7.42 -0.28 -7.52
C THR A 46 7.90 -1.12 -8.69
N ILE A 47 7.59 -2.41 -8.65
CA ILE A 47 7.72 -3.28 -9.82
C ILE A 47 6.73 -2.94 -10.95
N PHE A 48 5.83 -1.98 -10.71
CA PHE A 48 4.70 -1.64 -11.57
C PHE A 48 4.94 -0.26 -12.19
N GLY A 49 5.02 -0.13 -13.51
CA GLY A 49 5.17 1.19 -14.17
C GLY A 49 6.52 1.92 -13.95
N GLY A 50 7.36 1.48 -13.01
CA GLY A 50 8.74 1.94 -12.80
C GLY A 50 8.89 3.36 -12.24
N HIS A 51 7.78 4.02 -11.88
CA HIS A 51 7.82 5.35 -11.28
C HIS A 51 8.32 5.29 -9.83
N GLU A 52 9.04 6.34 -9.43
CA GLU A 52 9.49 6.51 -8.05
C GLU A 52 8.36 7.09 -7.19
N HIS A 53 8.10 6.43 -6.07
CA HIS A 53 7.19 6.81 -4.99
C HIS A 53 7.95 6.95 -3.66
N PRO A 54 8.93 7.87 -3.58
CA PRO A 54 9.86 7.95 -2.46
C PRO A 54 9.16 8.38 -1.17
N ASN A 55 8.07 9.16 -1.24
CA ASN A 55 7.39 9.65 -0.05
C ASN A 55 6.72 8.50 0.71
N LEU A 56 5.98 7.65 0.00
CA LEU A 56 5.30 6.51 0.59
C LEU A 56 6.31 5.50 1.13
N ALA A 57 7.36 5.18 0.36
CA ALA A 57 8.41 4.27 0.81
C ALA A 57 9.14 4.78 2.08
N HIS A 58 9.56 6.04 2.11
CA HIS A 58 10.19 6.63 3.30
C HIS A 58 9.25 6.66 4.50
N TRP A 59 7.96 6.90 4.27
CA TRP A 59 6.95 6.88 5.33
C TRP A 59 6.77 5.47 5.91
N CYS A 60 6.71 4.44 5.06
CA CYS A 60 6.60 3.04 5.46
C CYS A 60 7.81 2.54 6.25
N ASP A 61 9.02 2.91 5.83
CA ASP A 61 10.28 2.53 6.49
C ASP A 61 10.42 3.15 7.90
N ASN A 62 9.57 4.15 8.21
CA ASN A 62 9.54 4.85 9.49
C ASN A 62 10.89 5.51 9.82
N GLY A 63 11.58 5.98 8.77
CA GLY A 63 12.83 6.72 8.89
C GLY A 63 12.64 8.11 9.51
N PRO A 64 13.73 8.83 9.81
CA PRO A 64 13.66 10.17 10.43
C PRO A 64 12.86 11.18 9.59
N TYR A 65 12.84 11.01 8.27
CA TYR A 65 12.07 11.84 7.34
C TYR A 65 10.58 11.46 7.25
N ALA A 66 10.16 10.29 7.72
CA ALA A 66 8.78 9.82 7.59
C ALA A 66 7.74 10.80 8.15
N ARG A 67 8.08 11.49 9.25
CA ARG A 67 7.18 12.43 9.96
C ARG A 67 7.11 13.81 9.32
N THR A 68 8.06 14.16 8.44
CA THR A 68 8.10 15.47 7.77
C THR A 68 7.39 15.46 6.43
N ILE A 69 7.07 14.27 5.91
CA ILE A 69 6.35 14.10 4.65
C ILE A 69 4.89 14.53 4.83
N ALA A 70 4.47 15.49 4.00
CA ALA A 70 3.09 15.97 4.04
C ALA A 70 2.12 14.87 3.56
N ARG A 71 1.02 14.67 4.30
CA ARG A 71 0.00 13.64 4.00
C ARG A 71 -0.53 13.69 2.57
N ARG A 72 -0.66 14.87 1.98
CA ARG A 72 -1.09 15.04 0.59
C ARG A 72 -0.20 14.31 -0.42
N TRP A 73 1.11 14.24 -0.17
CA TRP A 73 2.04 13.56 -1.07
C TRP A 73 1.91 12.05 -0.96
N LEU A 74 1.69 11.54 0.26
CA LEU A 74 1.37 10.13 0.50
C LEU A 74 0.05 9.74 -0.20
N ALA A 75 -0.97 10.60 -0.11
CA ALA A 75 -2.25 10.38 -0.77
C ALA A 75 -2.11 10.34 -2.30
N VAL A 76 -1.34 11.27 -2.89
CA VAL A 76 -1.08 11.28 -4.34
C VAL A 76 -0.38 10.01 -4.80
N GLU A 77 0.68 9.57 -4.12
CA GLU A 77 1.39 8.34 -4.50
C GLU A 77 0.50 7.09 -4.32
N ALA A 78 -0.28 7.02 -3.25
CA ALA A 78 -1.26 5.94 -3.05
C ALA A 78 -2.36 5.94 -4.14
N HIS A 79 -2.80 7.11 -4.60
CA HIS A 79 -3.74 7.23 -5.71
C HIS A 79 -3.15 6.72 -7.03
N THR A 80 -1.88 7.04 -7.31
CA THR A 80 -1.18 6.54 -8.50
C THR A 80 -1.09 5.01 -8.46
N LEU A 81 -0.67 4.45 -7.32
CA LEU A 81 -0.62 3.00 -7.12
C LEU A 81 -1.99 2.32 -7.27
N LEU A 82 -3.06 2.95 -6.77
CA LEU A 82 -4.42 2.47 -6.97
C LEU A 82 -4.80 2.47 -8.46
N GLY A 83 -4.34 3.45 -9.23
CA GLY A 83 -4.51 3.52 -10.68
C GLY A 83 -3.81 2.36 -11.38
N GLU A 84 -2.56 2.07 -11.02
CA GLU A 84 -1.78 0.96 -11.56
C GLU A 84 -2.43 -0.40 -11.28
N LEU A 85 -2.95 -0.60 -10.06
CA LEU A 85 -3.67 -1.83 -9.70
C LEU A 85 -4.94 -2.07 -10.54
N ARG A 86 -5.43 -1.10 -11.31
CA ARG A 86 -6.56 -1.34 -12.22
C ARG A 86 -6.13 -1.91 -13.57
N ASP A 87 -4.83 -1.97 -13.86
CA ASP A 87 -4.28 -2.60 -15.06
C ASP A 87 -4.29 -4.14 -14.92
N PRO A 88 -4.87 -4.88 -15.89
CA PRO A 88 -4.86 -6.34 -15.88
C PRO A 88 -3.47 -6.98 -15.83
N LEU A 89 -2.45 -6.36 -16.44
CA LEU A 89 -1.07 -6.88 -16.42
C LEU A 89 -0.44 -6.73 -15.03
N VAL A 90 -0.74 -5.62 -14.35
CA VAL A 90 -0.33 -5.41 -12.95
C VAL A 90 -1.03 -6.40 -12.03
N ALA A 91 -2.31 -6.70 -12.29
CA ALA A 91 -3.06 -7.68 -11.53
C ALA A 91 -2.43 -9.08 -11.60
N GLU A 92 -2.02 -9.52 -12.79
CA GLU A 92 -1.35 -10.80 -13.02
C GLU A 92 -0.01 -10.87 -12.27
N LEU A 93 0.87 -9.89 -12.50
CA LEU A 93 2.19 -9.84 -11.85
C LEU A 93 2.09 -9.77 -10.31
N TRP A 94 1.12 -9.01 -9.79
CA TRP A 94 0.90 -8.95 -8.36
C TRP A 94 0.48 -10.32 -7.81
N HIS A 95 -0.35 -11.08 -8.53
CA HIS A 95 -0.83 -12.39 -8.07
C HIS A 95 0.26 -13.47 -8.07
N GLU A 96 1.26 -13.35 -8.95
CA GLU A 96 2.47 -14.19 -8.91
C GLU A 96 3.27 -13.99 -7.61
N LEU A 97 3.22 -12.77 -7.06
CA LEU A 97 3.98 -12.37 -5.87
C LEU A 97 3.18 -12.49 -4.57
N ASP A 98 1.86 -12.39 -4.64
CA ASP A 98 0.93 -12.65 -3.55
C ASP A 98 -0.14 -13.65 -4.00
N THR A 99 0.17 -14.92 -3.78
CA THR A 99 -0.72 -16.06 -4.09
C THR A 99 -1.77 -16.30 -3.02
N THR A 100 -1.72 -15.57 -1.90
CA THR A 100 -2.61 -15.78 -0.74
C THR A 100 -3.87 -14.91 -0.84
N HIS A 101 -3.73 -13.72 -1.41
CA HIS A 101 -4.81 -12.74 -1.48
C HIS A 101 -5.27 -12.51 -2.91
N THR A 102 -6.52 -12.05 -3.08
CA THR A 102 -7.06 -11.74 -4.40
C THR A 102 -6.64 -10.34 -4.85
N HIS A 103 -6.57 -10.14 -6.17
CA HIS A 103 -6.33 -8.80 -6.73
C HIS A 103 -7.37 -7.76 -6.26
N ALA A 104 -8.64 -8.17 -6.11
CA ALA A 104 -9.68 -7.30 -5.56
C ALA A 104 -9.35 -6.83 -4.12
N ALA A 105 -8.76 -7.69 -3.29
CA ALA A 105 -8.29 -7.32 -1.96
C ALA A 105 -7.16 -6.29 -2.02
N ALA A 106 -6.23 -6.41 -2.98
CA ALA A 106 -5.18 -5.41 -3.21
C ALA A 106 -5.75 -4.03 -3.59
N VAL A 107 -6.75 -4.01 -4.47
CA VAL A 107 -7.47 -2.78 -4.84
C VAL A 107 -8.17 -2.18 -3.62
N HIS A 108 -8.85 -2.99 -2.81
CA HIS A 108 -9.50 -2.53 -1.57
C HIS A 108 -8.49 -1.99 -0.55
N ALA A 109 -7.34 -2.66 -0.41
CA ALA A 109 -6.26 -2.25 0.47
C ALA A 109 -5.68 -0.90 0.06
N MET A 110 -5.34 -0.71 -1.22
CA MET A 110 -4.80 0.57 -1.67
C MET A 110 -5.83 1.70 -1.59
N ARG A 111 -7.13 1.44 -1.85
CA ARG A 111 -8.20 2.41 -1.58
C ARG A 111 -8.23 2.82 -0.12
N ALA A 112 -8.07 1.88 0.80
CA ALA A 112 -8.05 2.16 2.23
C ALA A 112 -6.81 2.98 2.64
N VAL A 113 -5.64 2.75 2.02
CA VAL A 113 -4.44 3.58 2.19
C VAL A 113 -4.66 5.00 1.70
N VAL A 114 -5.30 5.18 0.54
CA VAL A 114 -5.69 6.50 0.06
C VAL A 114 -6.58 7.21 1.07
N LEU A 115 -7.66 6.56 1.54
CA LEU A 115 -8.58 7.13 2.53
C LEU A 115 -7.92 7.42 3.88
N TYR A 116 -6.90 6.65 4.26
CA TYR A 116 -6.12 6.92 5.48
C TYR A 116 -5.36 8.26 5.38
N HIS A 117 -4.83 8.59 4.20
CA HIS A 117 -4.08 9.83 3.97
C HIS A 117 -4.96 11.01 3.52
N ASP A 118 -6.09 10.73 2.86
CA ASP A 118 -7.09 11.69 2.43
C ASP A 118 -8.53 11.16 2.69
N PRO A 119 -9.06 11.35 3.92
CA PRO A 119 -10.40 10.87 4.28
C PRO A 119 -11.55 11.50 3.46
N GLY A 120 -11.28 12.59 2.72
CA GLY A 120 -12.26 13.25 1.85
C GLY A 120 -12.26 12.74 0.41
N ALA A 121 -11.40 11.77 0.05
CA ALA A 121 -11.28 11.27 -1.31
C ALA A 121 -12.56 10.58 -1.80
N HIS A 122 -13.01 10.93 -3.01
CA HIS A 122 -14.11 10.27 -3.71
C HIS A 122 -13.53 9.21 -4.67
N LEU A 123 -13.58 7.92 -4.26
CA LEU A 123 -12.92 6.77 -4.90
C LEU A 123 -13.82 5.80 -5.65
#